data_AF-A0AA92DVH3-F1
#
_entry.id   AF-A0AA92DVH3-F1
#
_cell.length_a   1.000
_cell.length_b   1.000
_cell.length_c   1.000
_cell.angle_alpha   90.00
_cell.angle_beta   90.00
_cell.angle_gamma   90.00
#
_symmetry.space_group_name_H-M   'P 1'
#
loop_
_entity.id
_entity.type
_entity.pdbx_description
1 polymer ?
#
loop_
_entity_poly.entity_id
_entity_poly.type
_entity_poly.pdbx_seq_one_letter_code
_entity_poly.pdbx_strand_id
1 'polypeptide(L)'
;MNRNSNSTLGWPRVGWRAVVILSASLGLAACAGSVPPPTAQLGASAQAIQQAERAGALQHAPAEFQSAREKLAAADAAMREDERTQARRLAEQAQADAELATVRSQRATAQQAASAVRTLANPNAGLPNAGMPGAGMPGAAGRAPAASATAPLAPSGMSGTSTWDSPRTLEGTP
;
A
#
# COMPACT_ATOMS: atom_id res chain seq x y z
N MET A 1 -1.99 -66.82 -59.04
CA MET A 1 -1.93 -65.35 -58.88
C MET A 1 -1.38 -64.99 -57.51
N ASN A 2 -0.37 -64.13 -57.53
CA ASN A 2 0.29 -63.41 -56.43
C ASN A 2 -0.67 -62.48 -55.65
N ARG A 3 -0.59 -62.48 -54.30
CA ARG A 3 -0.71 -61.26 -53.48
C ARG A 3 -0.07 -61.43 -52.10
N ASN A 4 1.18 -60.98 -52.04
CA ASN A 4 1.84 -60.43 -50.86
C ASN A 4 0.98 -59.33 -50.20
N SER A 5 0.76 -59.42 -48.88
CA SER A 5 0.24 -58.31 -48.08
C SER A 5 0.85 -58.37 -46.68
N ASN A 6 2.07 -57.87 -46.65
CA ASN A 6 2.78 -57.28 -45.54
C ASN A 6 1.93 -56.17 -44.89
N SER A 7 1.02 -56.55 -44.00
CA SER A 7 0.31 -55.63 -43.11
C SER A 7 1.26 -55.16 -42.02
N THR A 8 1.86 -54.01 -42.29
CA THR A 8 2.56 -53.15 -41.34
C THR A 8 1.75 -53.00 -40.05
N LEU A 9 2.21 -53.62 -38.97
CA LEU A 9 1.71 -53.38 -37.61
C LEU A 9 2.16 -51.98 -37.18
N GLY A 10 1.44 -50.98 -37.68
CA GLY A 10 1.61 -49.58 -37.33
C GLY A 10 1.34 -49.37 -35.85
N TRP A 11 2.39 -49.06 -35.10
CA TRP A 11 2.32 -48.65 -33.71
C TRP A 11 1.33 -47.50 -33.54
N PRO A 12 0.41 -47.55 -32.56
CA PRO A 12 -0.61 -46.52 -32.39
C PRO A 12 0.07 -45.22 -31.93
N ARG A 13 0.27 -44.29 -32.87
CA ARG A 13 0.64 -42.88 -32.64
C ARG A 13 -0.42 -42.08 -31.86
N VAL A 14 -1.41 -42.76 -31.28
CA VAL A 14 -2.56 -42.24 -30.53
C VAL A 14 -2.34 -42.31 -29.01
N GLY A 15 -1.30 -42.99 -28.52
CA GLY A 15 -0.97 -42.98 -27.07
C GLY A 15 -0.27 -41.69 -26.61
N TRP A 16 0.61 -41.12 -27.44
CA TRP A 16 1.46 -39.99 -27.01
C TRP A 16 0.71 -38.65 -26.95
N ARG A 17 -0.23 -38.43 -27.86
CA ARG A 17 -1.02 -37.18 -27.89
C ARG A 17 -2.04 -37.11 -26.76
N ALA A 18 -2.60 -38.26 -26.35
CA ALA A 18 -3.54 -38.33 -25.24
C ALA A 18 -2.86 -38.01 -23.88
N VAL A 19 -1.62 -38.46 -23.69
CA VAL A 19 -0.84 -38.17 -22.45
C VAL A 19 -0.54 -36.67 -22.30
N VAL A 20 -0.25 -35.95 -23.38
CA VAL A 20 0.04 -34.50 -23.33
C VAL A 20 -1.21 -33.68 -22.96
N ILE A 21 -2.38 -34.06 -23.49
CA ILE A 21 -3.63 -33.35 -23.21
C ILE A 21 -4.12 -33.65 -21.78
N LEU A 22 -3.94 -34.88 -21.28
CA LEU A 22 -4.30 -35.22 -19.91
C LEU A 22 -3.41 -34.51 -18.87
N SER A 23 -2.11 -34.32 -19.15
CA SER A 23 -1.20 -33.56 -18.28
C SER A 23 -1.51 -32.05 -18.24
N ALA A 24 -2.01 -31.47 -19.34
CA ALA A 24 -2.35 -30.05 -19.37
C ALA A 24 -3.56 -29.71 -18.46
N SER A 25 -4.51 -30.65 -18.34
CA SER A 25 -5.69 -30.48 -17.47
C SER A 25 -5.36 -30.60 -15.97
N LEU A 26 -4.34 -31.40 -15.61
CA LEU A 26 -3.88 -31.53 -14.22
C LEU A 26 -3.04 -30.34 -13.73
N GLY A 27 -2.46 -29.56 -14.65
CA GLY A 27 -1.69 -28.35 -14.32
C GLY A 27 -2.54 -27.18 -13.81
N LEU A 28 -3.80 -27.07 -14.24
CA LEU A 28 -4.67 -25.98 -13.77
C LEU A 28 -5.24 -26.21 -12.36
N ALA A 29 -5.33 -27.46 -11.89
CA ALA A 29 -5.72 -27.75 -10.51
C ALA A 29 -4.57 -27.52 -9.51
N ALA A 30 -3.31 -27.52 -9.97
CA ALA A 30 -2.14 -27.30 -9.12
C ALA A 30 -1.87 -25.83 -8.81
N CYS A 31 -2.34 -24.88 -9.62
CA CYS A 31 -2.24 -23.44 -9.31
C CYS A 31 -3.27 -22.95 -8.26
N ALA A 32 -4.13 -23.83 -7.74
CA ALA A 32 -5.12 -23.50 -6.69
C ALA A 32 -5.02 -24.43 -5.45
N GLY A 33 -4.03 -25.33 -5.40
CA GLY A 33 -3.95 -26.43 -4.42
C GLY A 33 -3.34 -26.11 -3.06
N SER A 34 -2.99 -24.85 -2.79
CA SER A 34 -2.62 -24.40 -1.45
C SER A 34 -3.10 -22.98 -1.33
N VAL A 35 -4.18 -22.74 -0.58
CA VAL A 35 -4.49 -21.40 -0.10
C VAL A 35 -3.39 -21.11 0.91
N PRO A 36 -2.33 -20.37 0.55
CA PRO A 36 -1.32 -20.02 1.52
C PRO A 36 -2.03 -19.19 2.58
N PRO A 37 -1.62 -19.27 3.85
CA PRO A 37 -2.18 -18.38 4.87
C PRO A 37 -2.15 -16.94 4.35
N PRO A 38 -3.26 -16.17 4.39
CA PRO A 38 -3.38 -14.83 3.82
C PRO A 38 -2.60 -13.77 4.64
N THR A 39 -1.39 -14.09 5.05
CA THR A 39 -0.46 -13.22 5.79
C THR A 39 -0.05 -12.02 4.96
N ALA A 40 0.10 -12.20 3.64
CA ALA A 40 0.37 -11.09 2.72
C ALA A 40 -0.76 -10.06 2.72
N GLN A 41 -2.02 -10.53 2.67
CA GLN A 41 -3.20 -9.66 2.68
C GLN A 41 -3.33 -8.92 4.02
N LEU A 42 -3.17 -9.63 5.14
CA LEU A 42 -3.19 -9.04 6.49
C LEU A 42 -2.09 -7.98 6.68
N GLY A 43 -0.89 -8.27 6.17
CA GLY A 43 0.21 -7.32 6.14
C GLY A 43 -0.14 -6.07 5.33
N ALA A 44 -0.71 -6.23 4.13
CA ALA A 44 -1.14 -5.10 3.30
C ALA A 44 -2.21 -4.25 4.00
N SER A 45 -3.22 -4.86 4.61
CA SER A 45 -4.27 -4.16 5.36
C SER A 45 -3.70 -3.42 6.58
N ALA A 46 -2.79 -4.02 7.33
CA ALA A 46 -2.11 -3.38 8.45
C ALA A 46 -1.28 -2.17 8.00
N GLN A 47 -0.58 -2.29 6.87
CA GLN A 47 0.14 -1.16 6.27
C GLN A 47 -0.82 -0.05 5.83
N ALA A 48 -1.97 -0.38 5.23
CA ALA A 48 -2.98 0.60 4.86
C ALA A 48 -3.54 1.36 6.08
N ILE A 49 -3.80 0.67 7.19
CA ILE A 49 -4.22 1.30 8.45
C ILE A 49 -3.13 2.25 8.97
N GLN A 50 -1.86 1.85 8.93
CA GLN A 50 -0.75 2.72 9.32
C GLN A 50 -0.63 3.95 8.43
N GLN A 51 -0.90 3.83 7.13
CA GLN A 51 -0.96 4.98 6.22
C GLN A 51 -2.14 5.91 6.55
N ALA A 52 -3.32 5.35 6.81
CA ALA A 52 -4.49 6.12 7.22
C ALA A 52 -4.24 6.89 8.52
N GLU A 53 -3.60 6.26 9.50
CA GLU A 53 -3.21 6.90 10.77
C GLU A 53 -2.27 8.08 10.54
N ARG A 54 -1.22 7.90 9.73
CA ARG A 54 -0.27 8.97 9.34
C ARG A 54 -0.94 10.09 8.56
N ALA A 55 -1.99 9.80 7.81
CA ALA A 55 -2.78 10.78 7.06
C ALA A 55 -3.77 11.57 7.93
N GLY A 56 -3.90 11.25 9.22
CA GLY A 56 -4.83 11.94 10.13
C GLY A 56 -6.25 11.39 10.12
N ALA A 57 -6.44 10.11 9.74
CA ALA A 57 -7.76 9.48 9.70
C ALA A 57 -8.49 9.50 11.05
N LEU A 58 -7.76 9.47 12.17
CA LEU A 58 -8.34 9.62 13.50
C LEU A 58 -9.07 10.96 13.71
N GLN A 59 -8.62 12.03 13.05
CA GLN A 59 -9.22 13.36 13.16
C GLN A 59 -10.27 13.63 12.07
N HIS A 60 -10.07 13.10 10.86
CA HIS A 60 -10.89 13.45 9.70
C HIS A 60 -11.89 12.37 9.27
N ALA A 61 -11.66 11.10 9.65
CA ALA A 61 -12.47 9.95 9.27
C ALA A 61 -12.47 8.84 10.36
N PRO A 62 -12.90 9.16 11.60
CA PRO A 62 -12.78 8.22 12.72
C PRO A 62 -13.65 6.98 12.56
N ALA A 63 -14.84 7.09 11.94
CA ALA A 63 -15.74 5.95 11.77
C ALA A 63 -15.16 4.88 10.83
N GLU A 64 -14.62 5.32 9.68
CA GLU A 64 -13.97 4.46 8.70
C GLU A 64 -12.68 3.84 9.26
N PHE A 65 -11.89 4.64 9.97
CA PHE A 65 -10.65 4.16 10.60
C PHE A 65 -10.91 3.10 11.66
N GLN A 66 -11.93 3.29 12.51
CA GLN A 66 -12.28 2.31 13.54
C GLN A 66 -12.84 1.04 12.91
N SER A 67 -13.68 1.15 11.88
CA SER A 67 -14.18 0.00 11.12
C SER A 67 -13.05 -0.83 10.52
N ALA A 68 -12.04 -0.17 9.93
CA ALA A 68 -10.86 -0.85 9.39
C ALA A 68 -10.09 -1.64 10.47
N ARG A 69 -9.89 -1.04 11.65
CA ARG A 69 -9.19 -1.69 12.78
C ARG A 69 -9.97 -2.88 13.33
N GLU A 70 -11.28 -2.75 13.48
CA GLU A 70 -12.15 -3.82 13.94
C GLU A 70 -12.13 -5.01 12.95
N LYS A 71 -12.20 -4.73 11.65
CA LYS A 71 -12.12 -5.78 10.62
C LYS A 71 -10.75 -6.45 10.55
N LEU A 72 -9.65 -5.71 10.75
CA LEU A 72 -8.33 -6.30 10.86
C LEU A 72 -8.24 -7.24 12.08
N ALA A 73 -8.75 -6.81 13.23
CA ALA A 73 -8.77 -7.63 14.44
C ALA A 73 -9.63 -8.90 14.25
N ALA A 74 -10.77 -8.78 13.57
CA ALA A 74 -11.60 -9.92 13.20
C ALA A 74 -10.89 -10.84 12.18
N ALA A 75 -10.14 -10.28 11.24
CA ALA A 75 -9.34 -11.05 10.29
C ALA A 75 -8.24 -11.85 11.00
N ASP A 76 -7.56 -11.24 11.97
CA ASP A 76 -6.57 -11.91 12.83
C ASP A 76 -7.20 -13.02 13.70
N ALA A 77 -8.43 -12.82 14.20
CA ALA A 77 -9.17 -13.85 14.91
C ALA A 77 -9.51 -15.04 13.98
N ALA A 78 -10.08 -14.76 12.80
CA ALA A 78 -10.40 -15.78 11.79
C ALA A 78 -9.14 -16.56 11.34
N MET A 79 -7.97 -15.91 11.30
CA MET A 79 -6.70 -16.60 11.05
C MET A 79 -6.31 -17.59 12.14
N ARG A 80 -6.56 -17.26 13.40
CA ARG A 80 -6.29 -18.16 14.55
C ARG A 80 -7.26 -19.34 14.56
N GLU A 81 -8.46 -19.14 14.04
CA GLU A 81 -9.49 -20.18 13.86
C GLU A 81 -9.31 -21.00 12.57
N ASP A 82 -8.21 -20.79 11.84
CA ASP A 82 -7.88 -21.44 10.56
C ASP A 82 -8.86 -21.13 9.40
N GLU A 83 -9.74 -20.15 9.58
CA GLU A 83 -10.71 -19.64 8.59
C GLU A 83 -10.04 -18.69 7.56
N ARG A 84 -9.05 -19.20 6.82
CA ARG A 84 -8.24 -18.42 5.86
C ARG A 84 -9.06 -17.64 4.83
N THR A 85 -10.18 -18.19 4.36
CA THR A 85 -11.01 -17.51 3.34
C THR A 85 -11.78 -16.33 3.93
N GLN A 86 -12.25 -16.45 5.17
CA GLN A 86 -12.95 -15.37 5.86
C GLN A 86 -11.95 -14.29 6.28
N ALA A 87 -10.80 -14.68 6.82
CA ALA A 87 -9.70 -13.78 7.15
C ALA A 87 -9.26 -12.92 5.95
N ARG A 88 -9.12 -13.54 4.76
CA ARG A 88 -8.80 -12.80 3.52
C ARG A 88 -9.86 -11.75 3.19
N ARG A 89 -11.15 -12.10 3.23
CA ARG A 89 -12.24 -11.16 2.94
C ARG A 89 -12.27 -10.01 3.94
N LEU A 90 -12.09 -10.29 5.23
CA LEU A 90 -12.05 -9.29 6.29
C LEU A 90 -10.85 -8.35 6.12
N ALA A 91 -9.67 -8.88 5.77
CA ALA A 91 -8.48 -8.10 5.47
C ALA A 91 -8.69 -7.18 4.25
N GLU A 92 -9.27 -7.68 3.17
CA GLU A 92 -9.60 -6.87 1.98
C GLU A 92 -10.56 -5.72 2.31
N GLN A 93 -11.60 -6.00 3.12
CA GLN A 93 -12.52 -4.96 3.58
C GLN A 93 -11.82 -3.93 4.48
N ALA A 94 -10.96 -4.37 5.41
CA ALA A 94 -10.17 -3.49 6.26
C ALA A 94 -9.25 -2.59 5.44
N GLN A 95 -8.64 -3.12 4.38
CA GLN A 95 -7.80 -2.35 3.48
C GLN A 95 -8.62 -1.27 2.74
N ALA A 96 -9.76 -1.64 2.17
CA ALA A 96 -10.63 -0.68 1.47
C ALA A 96 -11.13 0.44 2.39
N ASP A 97 -11.50 0.12 3.63
CA ASP A 97 -11.92 1.12 4.61
C ASP A 97 -10.76 2.05 5.01
N ALA A 98 -9.55 1.51 5.18
CA ALA A 98 -8.36 2.31 5.49
C ALA A 98 -7.97 3.24 4.33
N GLU A 99 -8.05 2.77 3.09
CA GLU A 99 -7.85 3.59 1.89
C GLU A 99 -8.90 4.70 1.80
N LEU A 100 -10.17 4.36 2.05
CA LEU A 100 -11.25 5.35 2.13
C LEU A 100 -10.96 6.41 3.19
N ALA A 101 -10.56 6.01 4.39
CA ALA A 101 -10.21 6.92 5.48
C ALA A 101 -9.01 7.82 5.10
N THR A 102 -8.00 7.26 4.43
CA THR A 102 -6.83 7.99 3.95
C THR A 102 -7.23 9.09 2.96
N VAL A 103 -7.99 8.74 1.93
CA VAL A 103 -8.46 9.70 0.91
C VAL A 103 -9.35 10.77 1.54
N ARG A 104 -10.22 10.41 2.48
CA ARG A 104 -11.10 11.34 3.17
C ARG A 104 -10.32 12.35 4.01
N SER A 105 -9.25 11.90 4.64
CA SER A 105 -8.34 12.76 5.42
C SER A 105 -7.56 13.71 4.52
N GLN A 106 -6.96 13.20 3.45
CA GLN A 106 -6.27 14.02 2.46
C GLN A 106 -7.20 15.07 1.84
N ARG A 107 -8.45 14.68 1.55
CA ARG A 107 -9.48 15.60 1.05
C ARG A 107 -9.82 16.69 2.06
N ALA A 108 -9.97 16.35 3.34
CA ALA A 108 -10.25 17.33 4.39
C ALA A 108 -9.12 18.36 4.48
N THR A 109 -7.85 17.93 4.49
CA THR A 109 -6.68 18.81 4.50
C THR A 109 -6.61 19.69 3.25
N ALA A 110 -6.88 19.11 2.06
CA ALA A 110 -6.91 19.87 0.80
C ALA A 110 -8.04 20.93 0.79
N GLN A 111 -9.20 20.60 1.34
CA GLN A 111 -10.32 21.54 1.46
C GLN A 111 -10.00 22.69 2.43
N GLN A 112 -9.30 22.41 3.53
CA GLN A 112 -8.83 23.43 4.46
C GLN A 112 -7.79 24.37 3.80
N ALA A 113 -6.86 23.82 3.02
CA ALA A 113 -5.91 24.62 2.26
C ALA A 113 -6.63 25.50 1.20
N ALA A 114 -7.61 24.95 0.49
CA ALA A 114 -8.38 25.69 -0.51
C ALA A 114 -9.23 26.81 0.11
N SER A 115 -9.83 26.60 1.28
CA SER A 115 -10.60 27.63 1.99
C SER A 115 -9.71 28.74 2.55
N ALA A 116 -8.49 28.41 2.99
CA ALA A 116 -7.50 29.39 3.42
C ALA A 116 -7.11 30.32 2.25
N VAL A 117 -6.80 29.76 1.07
CA VAL A 117 -6.48 30.55 -0.13
C VAL A 117 -7.67 31.43 -0.55
N ARG A 118 -8.89 30.89 -0.52
CA ARG A 118 -10.10 31.67 -0.85
C ARG A 118 -10.34 32.85 0.09
N THR A 119 -10.07 32.67 1.38
CA THR A 119 -10.20 33.74 2.38
C THR A 119 -9.17 34.84 2.13
N LEU A 120 -7.93 34.48 1.81
CA LEU A 120 -6.87 35.43 1.45
C LEU A 120 -7.16 36.18 0.13
N ALA A 121 -7.84 35.53 -0.81
CA ALA A 121 -8.21 36.12 -2.09
C ALA A 121 -9.45 37.04 -2.03
N ASN A 122 -10.16 37.11 -0.89
CA ASN A 122 -11.29 38.00 -0.72
C ASN A 122 -10.84 39.34 -0.07
N PRO A 123 -10.69 40.43 -0.83
CA PRO A 123 -10.22 41.71 -0.30
C PRO A 123 -11.21 42.40 0.66
N ASN A 124 -12.45 41.89 0.77
CA ASN A 124 -13.50 42.42 1.65
C ASN A 124 -13.90 41.47 2.78
N ALA A 125 -13.17 40.37 3.02
CA ALA A 125 -13.38 39.54 4.20
C ALA A 125 -12.92 40.34 5.43
N GLY A 126 -13.86 41.08 6.02
CA GLY A 126 -13.65 41.90 7.20
C GLY A 126 -12.89 41.13 8.28
N LEU A 127 -11.93 41.82 8.90
CA LEU A 127 -11.09 41.34 9.99
C LEU A 127 -11.94 40.50 10.96
N PRO A 128 -11.69 39.18 11.11
CA PRO A 128 -12.31 38.44 12.20
C PRO A 128 -11.87 39.11 13.49
N ASN A 129 -12.86 39.45 14.32
CA ASN A 129 -12.70 40.08 15.62
C ASN A 129 -11.49 39.46 16.35
N ALA A 130 -10.45 40.25 16.57
CA ALA A 130 -9.24 39.86 17.28
C ALA A 130 -9.53 39.71 18.78
N GLY A 131 -10.43 38.80 19.13
CA GLY A 131 -10.50 38.23 20.45
C GLY A 131 -9.36 37.23 20.55
N MET A 132 -8.20 37.67 21.04
CA MET A 132 -7.13 36.74 21.42
C MET A 132 -7.63 35.84 22.56
N PRO A 133 -7.77 34.52 22.38
CA PRO A 133 -7.87 33.63 23.52
C PRO A 133 -6.48 33.55 24.18
N GLY A 134 -6.41 34.05 25.40
CA GLY A 134 -5.21 34.01 26.22
C GLY A 134 -4.75 32.58 26.53
N ALA A 135 -3.44 32.47 26.73
CA ALA A 135 -2.75 31.53 27.60
C ALA A 135 -3.12 30.03 27.48
N GLY A 136 -2.25 29.30 26.78
CA GLY A 136 -2.14 27.86 26.92
C GLY A 136 -1.10 27.30 25.96
N MET A 137 0.19 27.37 26.33
CA MET A 137 1.21 26.52 25.69
C MET A 137 1.20 25.14 26.35
N PRO A 138 0.79 24.06 25.65
CA PRO A 138 1.18 22.72 26.06
C PRO A 138 2.55 22.37 25.46
N GLY A 139 3.53 22.30 26.35
CA GLY A 139 4.51 21.23 26.49
C GLY A 139 5.09 20.58 25.24
N ALA A 140 6.40 20.75 25.08
CA ALA A 140 7.26 19.86 24.34
C ALA A 140 7.03 18.37 24.71
N ALA A 141 6.63 17.55 23.74
CA ALA A 141 6.94 16.11 23.69
C ALA A 141 6.49 15.53 22.35
N GLY A 142 7.44 15.18 21.47
CA GLY A 142 7.15 14.43 20.26
C GLY A 142 8.18 14.62 19.15
N ARG A 143 9.36 14.00 19.31
CA ARG A 143 10.33 13.83 18.22
C ARG A 143 9.62 13.24 17.00
N ALA A 144 9.81 13.88 15.85
CA ALA A 144 9.51 13.28 14.56
C ALA A 144 10.18 11.89 14.47
N PRO A 145 9.49 10.82 14.05
CA PRO A 145 10.21 9.69 13.50
C PRO A 145 10.86 10.17 12.20
N ALA A 146 12.18 9.98 12.13
CA ALA A 146 12.97 10.18 10.94
C ALA A 146 12.22 9.63 9.72
N ALA A 147 12.11 10.45 8.69
CA ALA A 147 11.73 10.00 7.37
C ALA A 147 12.68 8.86 6.96
N SER A 148 12.18 7.62 7.03
CA SER A 148 12.76 6.50 6.29
C SER A 148 12.47 6.76 4.82
N ALA A 149 13.29 7.62 4.21
CA ALA A 149 13.40 7.74 2.77
C ALA A 149 14.01 6.42 2.27
N THR A 150 13.16 5.42 2.01
CA THR A 150 13.57 4.24 1.25
C THR A 150 13.61 4.67 -0.22
N ALA A 151 14.76 5.19 -0.62
CA ALA A 151 15.08 5.43 -2.03
C ALA A 151 15.03 4.10 -2.81
N PRO A 152 14.64 4.11 -4.10
CA PRO A 152 14.73 2.93 -4.94
C PRO A 152 16.18 2.50 -5.09
N LEU A 153 16.41 1.18 -5.10
CA LEU A 153 17.72 0.54 -5.23
C LEU A 153 18.49 1.09 -6.46
N ALA A 154 19.57 1.82 -6.21
CA ALA A 154 20.65 2.05 -7.15
C ALA A 154 21.86 1.16 -6.76
N PRO A 155 22.56 0.56 -7.73
CA PRO A 155 23.63 -0.40 -7.46
C PRO A 155 24.89 0.25 -6.86
N SER A 156 25.46 -0.50 -5.91
CA SER A 156 26.79 -0.50 -5.29
C SER A 156 27.81 0.52 -5.82
N GLY A 157 28.27 1.36 -4.90
CA GLY A 157 29.17 2.46 -5.17
C GLY A 157 30.62 2.12 -5.45
N MET A 158 31.36 3.17 -5.79
CA MET A 158 32.80 3.29 -5.60
C MET A 158 33.11 4.72 -5.14
N SER A 159 33.55 4.81 -3.89
CA SER A 159 34.74 5.52 -3.44
C SER A 159 34.96 7.01 -3.77
N GLY A 160 34.90 7.84 -2.71
CA GLY A 160 35.73 9.05 -2.49
C GLY A 160 35.35 10.28 -3.34
N THR A 161 35.44 11.52 -2.89
CA THR A 161 36.26 12.10 -1.83
C THR A 161 35.54 13.34 -1.28
N SER A 162 35.62 13.50 0.03
CA SER A 162 35.32 14.73 0.75
C SER A 162 36.28 15.83 0.32
N THR A 163 35.75 16.95 -0.14
CA THR A 163 36.44 18.24 -0.09
C THR A 163 35.42 19.34 0.14
N TRP A 164 35.22 19.62 1.42
CA TRP A 164 34.69 20.90 1.88
C TRP A 164 35.64 21.99 1.36
N ASP A 165 35.18 22.82 0.44
CA ASP A 165 35.81 24.12 0.22
C ASP A 165 34.73 25.16 -0.07
N SER A 166 34.35 25.86 0.98
CA SER A 166 33.92 27.24 0.91
C SER A 166 34.90 28.02 1.77
N PRO A 167 35.30 29.21 1.33
CA PRO A 167 35.00 30.34 2.20
C PRO A 167 34.42 31.55 1.48
N ARG A 168 33.66 32.29 2.29
CA ARG A 168 32.98 33.55 2.01
C ARG A 168 33.97 34.71 1.79
N THR A 169 33.54 35.62 0.90
CA THR A 169 33.55 37.11 1.00
C THR A 169 34.86 37.92 0.97
N LEU A 170 34.69 39.15 0.42
CA LEU A 170 35.50 40.39 0.50
C LEU A 170 36.60 40.50 -0.59
N GLU A 171 36.79 41.53 -1.42
CA GLU A 171 36.30 42.90 -1.65
C GLU A 171 36.49 43.20 -3.17
N GLY A 172 35.74 44.10 -3.82
CA GLY A 172 36.14 45.50 -3.97
C GLY A 172 36.19 45.93 -5.46
N THR A 173 35.44 46.99 -5.77
CA THR A 173 35.46 47.91 -6.94
C THR A 173 36.86 48.45 -7.29
N PRO A 174 37.13 49.11 -8.44
CA PRO A 174 36.25 49.95 -9.29
C PRO A 174 36.00 49.51 -10.73
#